data_AF-A0A1M4XB80-F1
#
_entry.id   AF-A0A1M4XB80-F1
#
_cell.length_a   1.000
_cell.length_b   1.000
_cell.length_c   1.000
_cell.angle_alpha   90.00
_cell.angle_beta   90.00
_cell.angle_gamma   90.00
#
_symmetry.space_group_name_H-M   'P 1'
#
loop_
_entity.id
_entity.type
_entity.pdbx_description
1 polymer ?
#
loop_
_entity_poly.entity_id
_entity_poly.type
_entity_poly.pdbx_seq_one_letter_code
_entity_poly.pdbx_strand_id
1 'polypeptide(L)'
;MLNGLLGLIVGVVMLGNTALAQQHAQQKMMQQQMNEMRDMNQRMNQMNERVHMMNQEMSRMMEKTQNEQMQNQYRMMNRMGEQLGLMLGNMKNAAERCSLMLQDRQMMQDGEMRKDMDQVRQHMQGMTGQLEETVQTMERMTKRLREHQPDQN
;
A
#
# COMPACT_ATOMS: atom_id res chain seq x y z
N MET A 1 5.11 72.54 -21.19
CA MET A 1 5.99 71.63 -20.43
C MET A 1 5.09 70.74 -19.58
N LEU A 2 4.91 69.49 -20.02
CA LEU A 2 4.18 68.42 -19.32
C LEU A 2 5.16 67.69 -18.40
N ASN A 3 4.82 67.52 -17.12
CA ASN A 3 5.39 66.56 -16.16
C ASN A 3 4.61 66.73 -14.84
N GLY A 4 4.08 65.73 -14.13
CA GLY A 4 4.02 64.29 -14.33
C GLY A 4 2.93 63.78 -13.39
N LEU A 5 1.89 63.19 -13.97
CA LEU A 5 0.68 62.74 -13.29
C LEU A 5 0.72 61.21 -13.25
N LEU A 6 1.64 60.64 -12.46
CA LEU A 6 1.84 59.19 -12.35
C LEU A 6 2.30 58.83 -10.94
N GLY A 7 1.37 58.86 -10.00
CA GLY A 7 1.69 58.50 -8.62
C GLY A 7 0.48 58.04 -7.84
N LEU A 8 -0.27 57.03 -8.31
CA LEU A 8 -1.22 56.29 -7.46
C LEU A 8 -1.83 55.04 -8.13
N ILE A 9 -1.02 54.10 -8.63
CA ILE A 9 -1.51 52.73 -8.92
C ILE A 9 -0.42 51.69 -8.58
N VAL A 10 -0.11 51.51 -7.29
CA VAL A 10 0.68 50.33 -6.82
C VAL A 10 0.13 49.82 -5.48
N GLY A 11 -1.19 49.62 -5.40
CA GLY A 11 -1.87 49.32 -4.14
C GLY A 11 -2.72 48.04 -4.08
N VAL A 12 -2.68 47.15 -5.08
CA VAL A 12 -3.67 46.03 -5.18
C VAL A 12 -3.07 44.64 -5.41
N VAL A 13 -1.74 44.47 -5.48
CA VAL A 13 -1.16 43.14 -5.83
C VAL A 13 -1.02 42.16 -4.65
N MET A 14 -1.10 42.63 -3.39
CA MET A 14 -0.81 41.78 -2.23
C MET A 14 -1.93 40.78 -1.82
N LEU A 15 -3.16 40.94 -2.32
CA LEU A 15 -4.30 40.06 -1.95
C LEU A 15 -4.49 38.85 -2.88
N GLY A 16 -3.80 38.79 -4.03
CA GLY A 16 -3.90 37.66 -4.97
C GLY A 16 -3.03 36.44 -4.63
N ASN A 17 -2.05 36.59 -3.73
CA ASN A 17 -1.06 35.54 -3.47
C ASN A 17 -1.54 34.43 -2.53
N THR A 18 -2.50 34.68 -1.64
CA THR A 18 -2.96 33.68 -0.66
C THR A 18 -3.78 32.57 -1.31
N ALA A 19 -4.62 32.90 -2.29
CA ALA A 19 -5.40 31.91 -3.04
C ALA A 19 -4.51 30.97 -3.88
N LEU A 20 -3.49 31.51 -4.54
CA LEU A 20 -2.52 30.72 -5.32
C LEU A 20 -1.64 29.85 -4.41
N ALA A 21 -1.24 30.35 -3.24
CA ALA A 21 -0.47 29.58 -2.27
C ALA A 21 -1.27 28.39 -1.71
N GLN A 22 -2.56 28.58 -1.44
CA GLN A 22 -3.45 27.52 -0.95
C GLN A 22 -3.68 26.42 -2.00
N GLN A 23 -3.83 26.81 -3.27
CA GLN A 23 -4.01 25.87 -4.37
C GLN A 23 -2.75 25.02 -4.61
N HIS A 24 -1.56 25.63 -4.50
CA HIS A 24 -0.30 24.93 -4.67
C HIS A 24 0.00 23.94 -3.53
N ALA A 25 -0.36 24.30 -2.29
CA ALA A 25 -0.24 23.41 -1.13
C ALA A 25 -1.15 22.17 -1.26
N GLN A 26 -2.37 22.35 -1.75
CA GLN A 26 -3.32 21.26 -1.97
C GLN A 26 -2.84 20.27 -3.04
N GLN A 27 -2.25 20.79 -4.12
CA GLN A 27 -1.70 19.96 -5.19
C GLN A 27 -0.50 19.12 -4.71
N LYS A 28 0.38 19.70 -3.89
CA LYS A 28 1.54 18.99 -3.32
C LYS A 28 1.11 17.85 -2.39
N MET A 29 0.09 18.07 -1.56
CA MET A 29 -0.43 17.04 -0.67
C MET A 29 -1.04 15.85 -1.44
N MET A 30 -1.83 16.14 -2.47
CA MET A 30 -2.42 15.09 -3.32
C MET A 30 -1.34 14.24 -4.01
N GLN A 31 -0.27 14.88 -4.48
CA GLN A 31 0.85 14.17 -5.10
C GLN A 31 1.56 13.24 -4.13
N GLN A 32 1.72 13.67 -2.87
CA GLN A 32 2.28 12.82 -1.82
C GLN A 32 1.38 11.61 -1.52
N GLN A 33 0.07 11.82 -1.38
CA GLN A 33 -0.89 10.73 -1.16
C GLN A 33 -0.86 9.68 -2.28
N MET A 34 -0.76 10.13 -3.53
CA MET A 34 -0.62 9.25 -4.70
C MET A 34 0.67 8.42 -4.67
N ASN A 35 1.79 9.00 -4.23
CA ASN A 35 3.06 8.29 -4.15
C ASN A 35 3.02 7.20 -3.06
N GLU A 36 2.42 7.49 -1.91
CA GLU A 36 2.26 6.50 -0.83
C GLU A 36 1.38 5.31 -1.26
N MET A 37 0.32 5.56 -2.03
CA MET A 37 -0.51 4.47 -2.56
C MET A 37 0.22 3.61 -3.60
N ARG A 38 1.09 4.21 -4.41
CA ARG A 38 1.94 3.46 -5.34
C ARG A 38 2.93 2.56 -4.61
N ASP A 39 3.58 3.09 -3.58
CA ASP A 39 4.49 2.31 -2.72
C ASP A 39 3.76 1.13 -2.07
N MET A 40 2.57 1.39 -1.52
CA MET A 40 1.73 0.36 -0.92
C MET A 40 1.37 -0.75 -1.92
N ASN A 41 0.94 -0.39 -3.14
CA ASN A 41 0.60 -1.36 -4.17
C ASN A 41 1.83 -2.20 -4.57
N GLN A 42 3.00 -1.56 -4.70
CA GLN A 42 4.25 -2.27 -4.99
C GLN A 42 4.60 -3.27 -3.87
N ARG A 43 4.51 -2.86 -2.60
CA ARG A 43 4.74 -3.73 -1.45
C ARG A 43 3.76 -4.90 -1.41
N MET A 44 2.49 -4.66 -1.72
CA MET A 44 1.48 -5.73 -1.80
C MET A 44 1.77 -6.73 -2.92
N ASN A 45 2.21 -6.27 -4.09
CA ASN A 45 2.60 -7.18 -5.18
C ASN A 45 3.78 -8.05 -4.75
N GLN A 46 4.81 -7.46 -4.14
CA GLN A 46 5.96 -8.19 -3.63
C GLN A 46 5.57 -9.21 -2.55
N MET A 47 4.71 -8.82 -1.61
CA MET A 47 4.18 -9.75 -0.59
C MET A 47 3.41 -10.90 -1.23
N ASN A 48 2.57 -10.61 -2.22
CA ASN A 48 1.77 -11.63 -2.89
C ASN A 48 2.64 -12.62 -3.67
N GLU A 49 3.68 -12.14 -4.36
CA GLU A 49 4.67 -12.98 -5.02
C GLU A 49 5.42 -13.88 -4.02
N ARG A 50 5.86 -13.33 -2.88
CA ARG A 50 6.54 -14.07 -1.81
C ARG A 50 5.65 -15.18 -1.24
N VAL A 51 4.39 -14.86 -0.95
CA VAL A 51 3.39 -15.84 -0.49
C VAL A 51 3.17 -16.93 -1.54
N HIS A 52 3.05 -16.56 -2.81
CA HIS A 52 2.88 -17.53 -3.89
C HIS A 52 4.08 -18.48 -4.03
N MET A 53 5.30 -17.95 -3.99
CA MET A 53 6.52 -18.76 -4.02
C MET A 53 6.59 -19.73 -2.83
N MET A 54 6.29 -19.23 -1.63
CA MET A 54 6.25 -20.04 -0.42
C MET A 54 5.23 -21.19 -0.55
N ASN A 55 4.03 -20.91 -1.05
CA ASN A 55 3.02 -21.95 -1.27
C ASN A 55 3.47 -23.00 -2.28
N GLN A 56 4.09 -22.59 -3.39
CA GLN A 56 4.64 -23.52 -4.36
C GLN A 56 5.73 -24.40 -3.73
N GLU A 57 6.63 -23.83 -2.93
CA GLU A 57 7.66 -24.59 -2.21
C GLU A 57 7.02 -25.62 -1.27
N MET A 58 6.04 -25.20 -0.47
CA MET A 58 5.36 -26.09 0.48
C MET A 58 4.61 -27.23 -0.21
N SER A 59 3.94 -26.98 -1.34
CA SER A 59 3.34 -28.03 -2.16
C SER A 59 4.37 -29.08 -2.59
N ARG A 60 5.54 -28.63 -3.09
CA ARG A 60 6.62 -29.55 -3.50
C ARG A 60 7.18 -30.35 -2.33
N MET A 61 7.32 -29.72 -1.16
CA MET A 61 7.84 -30.38 0.04
C MET A 61 6.85 -31.39 0.62
N MET A 62 5.56 -31.09 0.53
CA MET A 62 4.48 -32.00 0.90
C MET A 62 4.50 -33.27 0.03
N GLU A 63 4.74 -33.14 -1.28
CA GLU A 63 4.87 -34.30 -2.19
C GLU A 63 6.10 -35.17 -1.92
N LYS A 64 7.21 -34.54 -1.50
CA LYS A 64 8.47 -35.25 -1.23
C LYS A 64 8.52 -35.95 0.12
N THR A 65 7.79 -35.44 1.13
CA THR A 65 7.87 -35.98 2.48
C THR A 65 6.95 -37.19 2.65
N GLN A 66 7.49 -38.29 3.18
CA GLN A 66 6.70 -39.49 3.52
C GLN A 66 6.12 -39.43 4.94
N ASN A 67 6.55 -38.47 5.75
CA ASN A 67 6.06 -38.30 7.12
C ASN A 67 4.71 -37.55 7.11
N GLU A 68 3.65 -38.23 7.55
CA GLU A 68 2.28 -37.68 7.60
C GLU A 68 2.15 -36.43 8.47
N GLN A 69 2.87 -36.37 9.60
CA GLN A 69 2.87 -35.20 10.47
C GLN A 69 3.47 -33.98 9.75
N MET A 70 4.54 -34.18 8.99
CA MET A 70 5.13 -33.13 8.14
C MET A 70 4.21 -32.73 6.99
N GLN A 71 3.56 -33.71 6.32
CA GLN A 71 2.58 -33.40 5.27
C GLN A 71 1.45 -32.51 5.81
N ASN A 72 0.96 -32.79 7.01
CA ASN A 72 -0.07 -31.97 7.66
C ASN A 72 0.41 -30.55 7.96
N GLN A 73 1.66 -30.39 8.41
CA GLN A 73 2.25 -29.06 8.65
C GLN A 73 2.39 -28.25 7.35
N TYR A 74 2.89 -28.88 6.27
CA TYR A 74 2.96 -28.23 4.95
C TYR A 74 1.59 -27.87 4.41
N ARG A 75 0.60 -28.76 4.54
CA ARG A 75 -0.79 -28.51 4.11
C ARG A 75 -1.41 -27.32 4.86
N MET A 76 -1.19 -27.24 6.17
CA MET A 76 -1.69 -26.13 6.98
C MET A 76 -1.06 -24.80 6.55
N MET A 77 0.26 -24.75 6.39
CA MET A 77 0.94 -23.53 5.96
C MET A 77 0.56 -23.11 4.54
N ASN A 78 0.34 -24.06 3.63
CA ASN A 78 -0.13 -23.77 2.28
C ASN A 78 -1.51 -23.07 2.30
N ARG A 79 -2.46 -23.61 3.07
CA ARG A 79 -3.78 -22.96 3.25
C ARG A 79 -3.66 -21.56 3.86
N MET A 80 -2.79 -21.39 4.86
CA MET A 80 -2.53 -20.07 5.43
C MET A 80 -2.01 -19.09 4.37
N GLY A 81 -1.08 -19.53 3.53
CA GLY A 81 -0.54 -18.69 2.47
C GLY A 81 -1.58 -18.37 1.40
N GLU A 82 -2.46 -19.32 1.04
CA GLU A 82 -3.57 -19.05 0.12
C GLU A 82 -4.50 -17.96 0.67
N GLN A 83 -4.88 -18.05 1.94
CA GLN A 83 -5.70 -17.04 2.60
C GLN A 83 -5.01 -15.68 2.66
N LEU A 84 -3.71 -15.67 2.98
CA LEU A 84 -2.93 -14.44 3.01
C LEU A 84 -2.82 -13.80 1.62
N GLY A 85 -2.63 -14.60 0.56
CA GLY A 85 -2.63 -14.13 -0.83
C GLY A 85 -3.96 -13.49 -1.22
N LEU A 86 -5.10 -14.08 -0.81
CA LEU A 86 -6.42 -13.48 -1.02
C LEU A 86 -6.58 -12.15 -0.28
N MET A 87 -6.12 -12.06 0.98
CA MET A 87 -6.15 -10.81 1.74
C MET A 87 -5.29 -9.72 1.07
N LEU A 88 -4.08 -10.06 0.62
CA LEU A 88 -3.20 -9.16 -0.11
C LEU A 88 -3.84 -8.67 -1.41
N GLY A 89 -4.48 -9.56 -2.17
CA GLY A 89 -5.20 -9.21 -3.39
C GLY A 89 -6.38 -8.26 -3.14
N ASN A 90 -7.18 -8.55 -2.10
CA ASN A 90 -8.29 -7.67 -1.72
C ASN A 90 -7.82 -6.29 -1.28
N MET A 91 -6.75 -6.25 -0.49
CA MET A 91 -6.13 -5.01 -0.04
C MET A 91 -5.57 -4.19 -1.21
N LYS A 92 -4.93 -4.84 -2.18
CA LYS A 92 -4.47 -4.19 -3.41
C LYS A 92 -5.63 -3.56 -4.17
N ASN A 93 -6.71 -4.32 -4.39
CA ASN A 93 -7.89 -3.81 -5.08
C ASN A 93 -8.51 -2.60 -4.35
N ALA A 94 -8.54 -2.63 -3.01
CA ALA A 94 -8.98 -1.49 -2.21
C ALA A 94 -8.04 -0.28 -2.38
N ALA A 95 -6.73 -0.50 -2.46
CA ALA A 95 -5.73 0.57 -2.61
C ALA A 95 -5.88 1.25 -3.98
N GLU A 96 -6.08 0.46 -5.03
CA GLU A 96 -6.32 0.94 -6.38
C GLU A 96 -7.61 1.75 -6.47
N ARG A 97 -8.69 1.28 -5.85
CA ARG A 97 -9.95 2.04 -5.76
C ARG A 97 -9.76 3.36 -5.01
N CYS A 98 -9.03 3.35 -3.90
CA CYS A 98 -8.72 4.58 -3.16
C CYS A 98 -7.88 5.54 -4.01
N SER A 99 -6.90 5.04 -4.76
CA SER A 99 -6.11 5.85 -5.70
C SER A 99 -6.96 6.49 -6.80
N LEU A 100 -8.01 5.80 -7.29
CA LEU A 100 -8.95 6.37 -8.26
C LEU A 100 -9.79 7.49 -7.64
N MET A 101 -10.28 7.30 -6.41
CA MET A 101 -11.04 8.33 -5.69
C MET A 101 -10.18 9.58 -5.40
N LEU A 102 -8.90 9.40 -5.07
CA LEU A 102 -7.96 10.52 -4.86
C LEU A 102 -7.69 11.34 -6.13
N GLN A 103 -7.85 10.75 -7.32
CA GLN A 103 -7.71 11.46 -8.59
C GLN A 103 -8.99 12.23 -8.97
N ASP A 104 -10.13 11.89 -8.38
CA ASP A 104 -11.39 12.58 -8.62
C ASP A 104 -11.41 13.93 -7.87
N ARG A 105 -11.10 15.01 -8.60
CA ARG A 105 -11.11 16.37 -8.06
C ARG A 105 -12.48 16.82 -7.57
N GLN A 106 -13.57 16.26 -8.08
CA GLN A 106 -14.92 16.66 -7.65
C GLN A 106 -15.20 16.11 -6.27
N MET A 107 -14.81 14.86 -6.00
CA MET A 107 -14.89 14.27 -4.66
C MET A 107 -13.94 14.95 -3.67
N MET A 108 -12.72 15.28 -4.09
CA MET A 108 -11.68 15.87 -3.22
C MET A 108 -11.90 17.37 -2.91
N GLN A 109 -12.92 17.99 -3.48
CA GLN A 109 -13.36 19.34 -3.10
C GLN A 109 -14.14 19.35 -1.79
N ASP A 110 -14.76 18.23 -1.42
CA ASP A 110 -15.42 18.08 -0.13
C ASP A 110 -14.39 17.82 0.98
N GLY A 111 -14.43 18.66 2.01
CA GLY A 111 -13.53 18.57 3.16
C GLY A 111 -13.72 17.31 3.99
N GLU A 112 -14.95 16.82 4.13
CA GLU A 112 -15.24 15.57 4.86
C GLU A 112 -14.73 14.37 4.08
N MET A 113 -14.99 14.32 2.77
CA MET A 113 -14.47 13.26 1.90
C MET A 113 -12.94 13.16 1.96
N ARG A 114 -12.27 14.31 1.97
CA ARG A 114 -10.80 14.36 2.06
C ARG A 114 -10.29 13.77 3.39
N LYS A 115 -10.98 14.06 4.49
CA LYS A 115 -10.67 13.52 5.82
C LYS A 115 -10.91 12.01 5.88
N ASP A 116 -12.02 11.54 5.31
CA ASP A 116 -12.35 10.11 5.25
C ASP A 116 -11.31 9.35 4.41
N MET A 117 -10.90 9.89 3.26
CA MET A 117 -9.84 9.30 2.44
C MET A 117 -8.50 9.25 3.16
N ASP A 118 -8.16 10.29 3.93
CA ASP A 118 -6.96 10.29 4.75
C ASP A 118 -7.01 9.18 5.83
N GLN A 119 -8.16 8.95 6.46
CA GLN A 119 -8.33 7.86 7.43
C GLN A 119 -8.22 6.49 6.77
N VAL A 120 -8.88 6.28 5.63
CA VAL A 120 -8.79 5.04 4.86
C VAL A 120 -7.35 4.75 4.51
N ARG A 121 -6.61 5.73 3.97
CA ARG A 121 -5.19 5.60 3.64
C ARG A 121 -4.35 5.18 4.85
N GLN A 122 -4.49 5.86 5.98
CA GLN A 122 -3.74 5.53 7.21
C GLN A 122 -4.04 4.10 7.67
N HIS A 123 -5.31 3.70 7.64
CA HIS A 123 -5.70 2.35 8.01
C HIS A 123 -5.11 1.31 7.07
N MET A 124 -5.13 1.57 5.76
CA MET A 124 -4.53 0.69 4.76
C MET A 124 -3.01 0.57 4.90
N GLN A 125 -2.33 1.66 5.24
CA GLN A 125 -0.89 1.64 5.51
C GLN A 125 -0.58 0.79 6.76
N GLY A 126 -1.37 0.93 7.82
CA GLY A 126 -1.25 0.09 9.02
C GLY A 126 -1.46 -1.40 8.71
N MET A 127 -2.52 -1.73 7.98
CA MET A 127 -2.77 -3.11 7.55
C MET A 127 -1.66 -3.66 6.64
N THR A 128 -1.11 -2.84 5.74
CA THR A 128 0.02 -3.24 4.89
C THR A 128 1.23 -3.63 5.74
N GLY A 129 1.55 -2.85 6.79
CA GLY A 129 2.62 -3.18 7.73
C GLY A 129 2.38 -4.50 8.46
N GLN A 130 1.18 -4.71 8.97
CA GLN A 130 0.81 -5.97 9.65
C GLN A 130 0.87 -7.18 8.71
N LEU A 131 0.43 -7.02 7.47
CA LEU A 131 0.53 -8.07 6.45
C LEU A 131 1.98 -8.40 6.13
N GLU A 132 2.86 -7.40 6.06
CA GLU A 132 4.27 -7.63 5.83
C GLU A 132 4.94 -8.41 6.96
N GLU A 133 4.65 -8.06 8.22
CA GLU A 133 5.10 -8.82 9.39
C GLU A 133 4.57 -10.26 9.39
N THR A 134 3.33 -10.43 8.92
CA THR A 134 2.70 -11.75 8.78
C THR A 134 3.42 -12.59 7.72
N VAL A 135 3.70 -12.03 6.54
CA VAL A 135 4.47 -12.70 5.47
C VAL A 135 5.85 -13.09 5.99
N GLN A 136 6.58 -12.17 6.63
CA GLN A 136 7.91 -12.46 7.19
C GLN A 136 7.86 -13.56 8.27
N THR A 137 6.79 -13.62 9.04
CA THR A 137 6.59 -14.68 10.03
C THR A 137 6.33 -16.02 9.37
N MET A 138 5.50 -16.06 8.33
CA MET A 138 5.28 -17.28 7.55
C MET A 138 6.55 -17.77 6.87
N GLU A 139 7.36 -16.88 6.30
CA GLU A 139 8.65 -17.25 5.70
C GLU A 139 9.59 -17.89 6.73
N ARG A 140 9.67 -17.32 7.94
CA ARG A 140 10.46 -17.90 9.03
C ARG A 140 9.94 -19.29 9.44
N MET A 141 8.62 -19.47 9.46
CA MET A 141 8.01 -20.78 9.74
C MET A 141 8.32 -21.79 8.63
N THR A 142 8.15 -21.43 7.36
CA THR A 142 8.47 -22.28 6.22
C THR A 142 9.94 -22.68 6.21
N LYS A 143 10.85 -21.73 6.49
CA LYS A 143 12.27 -22.02 6.63
C LYS A 143 12.55 -23.05 7.73
N ARG A 144 11.94 -22.90 8.91
CA ARG A 144 12.09 -23.85 10.02
C ARG A 144 11.56 -25.23 9.65
N LEU A 145 10.41 -25.31 8.98
CA LEU A 145 9.84 -26.59 8.52
C LEU A 145 10.77 -27.32 7.57
N ARG A 146 11.41 -26.56 6.66
CA ARG A 146 12.41 -27.09 5.75
C ARG A 146 13.66 -27.59 6.48
N GLU A 147 14.17 -26.84 7.44
CA GLU A 147 15.35 -27.22 8.23
C GLU A 147 15.09 -28.44 9.13
N HIS A 148 13.84 -28.68 9.53
CA HIS A 148 13.44 -29.86 10.29
C HIS A 148 13.08 -31.06 9.41
N GLN A 149 13.19 -30.95 8.09
CA GLN A 149 13.16 -32.11 7.22
C GLN A 149 14.51 -32.83 7.38
N PRO A 150 14.56 -34.00 8.04
CA PRO A 150 15.82 -34.74 8.09
C PRO A 150 16.24 -35.04 6.65
N ASP A 151 17.47 -34.68 6.30
CA ASP A 151 18.10 -35.10 5.06
C ASP A 151 17.93 -36.62 4.95
N GLN A 152 17.04 -37.05 4.05
CA GLN A 152 16.97 -38.45 3.64
C GLN A 152 18.15 -38.66 2.69
N ASN A 153 19.32 -38.93 3.27
CA ASN A 153 20.38 -39.71 2.63
C ASN A 153 20.15 -41.19 2.91
#